data_AF-A0A959NFD6-F1
#
_entry.id   AF-A0A959NFD6-F1
#
_cell.length_a   1.000
_cell.length_b   1.000
_cell.length_c   1.000
_cell.angle_alpha   90.00
_cell.angle_beta   90.00
_cell.angle_gamma   90.00
#
_symmetry.space_group_name_H-M   'P 1'
#
loop_
_entity.id
_entity.type
_entity.pdbx_description
1 polymer ?
#
loop_
_entity_poly.entity_id
_entity_poly.type
_entity_poly.pdbx_seq_one_letter_code
_entity_poly.pdbx_strand_id
1 'polypeptide(L)'
;MMKYVKYYIVCLFLLSAQFISAQGLSVSDTLTIPANFKPEFKRQLNHDKIDAEQKRILASDGKADSFFNISDNEEINYLATQALTKKVDVLQYLIETDTLLDHRLKVKYLYGLESVLKYFSLASQLTTDKKVNPVGLPIIIRSYEECVNQDKIHQSIEPIIEKLPYDVGIAVLGADIFENNKGYTDARNNLVLKFCTLHPEKMLATLMDNPGMPFADSLVRAIDKMKFAKQLYDYSQANNSLGRIIRSINDDKFIRTIVQMAKSRSGQQYFPFLDNIVSGKLTIADIDEVKNDSLLYYRLLVKTEMDYAGRLLNKDTAFEYKSLSKRLVDKAKASFVNIINGLHTEAASVRFKCIQPLTAEELYYLAVSSDGSIYTSSFVKGVFPLMMKKINYRGDSLLMLLHFDKYRKFIKMSAGFNTLSTFLSSFPQPQNPGEESYAEKLMKAFVGKLEQGDGLEDGVDVADSYASIEESIKPLAVQMLKNVEDNYERNKKAGNKRGMAIYNILRNLFLSADTANHVDLTKVLGIPPIYEMPYKSLVNKNGQVVMQVFFYGDKDGQGIFRGFVRMFQNRNWQIDESNKQWVK
;
A
#
# COMPACT_ATOMS: atom_id res chain seq x y z
N MET A 1 -23.38 -20.96 9.45
CA MET A 1 -24.44 -20.20 8.77
C MET A 1 -23.92 -18.81 8.32
N MET A 2 -22.70 -18.74 7.74
CA MET A 2 -21.93 -17.50 7.58
C MET A 2 -21.08 -17.48 6.30
N LYS A 3 -21.43 -18.31 5.30
CA LYS A 3 -20.71 -18.41 4.01
C LYS A 3 -21.50 -17.90 2.79
N TYR A 4 -22.74 -17.48 2.99
CA TYR A 4 -23.61 -17.00 1.89
C TYR A 4 -23.80 -15.48 1.84
N VAL A 5 -23.33 -14.73 2.84
CA VAL A 5 -23.52 -13.26 2.91
C VAL A 5 -22.70 -12.51 1.85
N LYS A 6 -21.54 -13.03 1.43
CA LYS A 6 -20.71 -12.41 0.38
C LYS A 6 -21.35 -12.43 -1.02
N TYR A 7 -22.24 -13.38 -1.29
CA TYR A 7 -22.93 -13.45 -2.59
C TYR A 7 -24.22 -12.62 -2.62
N TYR A 8 -24.84 -12.33 -1.46
CA TYR A 8 -26.01 -11.45 -1.41
C TYR A 8 -25.66 -9.97 -1.65
N ILE A 9 -24.47 -9.52 -1.27
CA ILE A 9 -24.04 -8.13 -1.55
C ILE A 9 -23.73 -7.96 -3.05
N VAL A 10 -23.15 -8.97 -3.72
CA VAL A 10 -22.87 -8.92 -5.17
C VAL A 10 -24.16 -9.06 -6.01
N CYS A 11 -25.16 -9.83 -5.55
CA CYS A 11 -26.45 -9.89 -6.22
C CYS A 11 -27.31 -8.62 -6.01
N LEU A 12 -27.16 -7.88 -4.91
CA LEU A 12 -27.80 -6.57 -4.73
C LEU A 12 -27.19 -5.46 -5.61
N PHE A 13 -25.91 -5.62 -6.02
CA PHE A 13 -25.26 -4.73 -6.98
C PHE A 13 -25.62 -5.03 -8.45
N LEU A 14 -26.11 -6.23 -8.77
CA LEU A 14 -26.58 -6.58 -10.12
C LEU A 14 -28.09 -6.36 -10.30
N LEU A 15 -28.87 -6.32 -9.21
CA LEU A 15 -30.31 -6.01 -9.24
C LEU A 15 -30.64 -4.52 -9.17
N SER A 16 -29.68 -3.65 -8.84
CA SER A 16 -29.85 -2.19 -8.95
C SER A 16 -29.72 -1.65 -10.39
N ALA A 17 -29.37 -2.51 -11.36
CA ALA A 17 -29.34 -2.18 -12.79
C ALA A 17 -30.67 -2.47 -13.52
N GLN A 18 -31.71 -2.94 -12.84
CA GLN A 18 -33.02 -3.24 -13.44
C GLN A 18 -34.18 -2.59 -12.69
N PHE A 19 -34.09 -1.28 -12.49
CA PHE A 19 -35.28 -0.44 -12.42
C PHE A 19 -35.09 0.73 -13.39
N ILE A 20 -35.16 0.43 -14.69
CA ILE A 20 -35.71 1.39 -15.63
C ILE A 20 -37.18 1.52 -15.24
N SER A 21 -37.48 2.37 -14.25
CA SER A 21 -38.83 2.90 -14.14
C SER A 21 -39.15 3.46 -15.53
N ALA A 22 -40.24 3.02 -16.13
CA ALA A 22 -40.78 3.63 -17.33
C ALA A 22 -41.06 5.11 -17.01
N GLN A 23 -40.07 5.96 -17.25
CA GLN A 23 -40.11 7.40 -17.00
C GLN A 23 -40.62 8.06 -18.27
N GLY A 24 -41.64 8.92 -18.15
CA GLY A 24 -42.29 9.58 -19.28
C GLY A 24 -41.32 10.25 -20.25
N LEU A 25 -41.71 10.31 -21.52
CA LEU A 25 -41.01 11.05 -22.58
C LEU A 25 -40.73 12.48 -22.12
N SER A 26 -39.50 12.96 -22.28
CA SER A 26 -39.22 14.39 -22.12
C SER A 26 -39.90 15.14 -23.26
N VAL A 27 -40.41 16.34 -23.00
CA VAL A 27 -40.99 17.22 -24.03
C VAL A 27 -39.94 17.52 -25.12
N SER A 28 -38.65 17.49 -24.76
CA SER A 28 -37.54 17.65 -25.71
C SER A 28 -37.43 16.53 -26.75
N ASP A 29 -37.98 15.34 -26.48
CA ASP A 29 -37.89 14.20 -27.40
C ASP A 29 -38.83 14.35 -28.61
N THR A 30 -39.96 15.05 -28.43
CA THR A 30 -41.05 15.14 -29.42
C THR A 30 -41.21 16.52 -30.08
N LEU A 31 -40.56 17.56 -29.56
CA LEU A 31 -40.71 18.93 -30.03
C LEU A 31 -39.73 19.28 -31.17
N THR A 32 -40.22 19.99 -32.18
CA THR A 32 -39.44 20.50 -33.31
C THR A 32 -39.41 22.02 -33.25
N ILE A 33 -38.21 22.61 -33.29
CA ILE A 33 -38.02 24.07 -33.25
C ILE A 33 -38.46 24.66 -34.61
N PRO A 34 -39.27 25.74 -34.62
CA PRO A 34 -39.63 26.41 -35.86
C PRO A 34 -38.39 26.89 -36.64
N ALA A 35 -38.33 26.63 -37.95
CA ALA A 35 -37.16 26.93 -38.78
C ALA A 35 -36.77 28.43 -38.83
N ASN A 36 -37.71 29.31 -38.50
CA ASN A 36 -37.53 30.76 -38.45
C ASN A 36 -37.32 31.31 -37.02
N PHE A 37 -37.21 30.44 -36.01
CA PHE A 37 -36.96 30.85 -34.64
C PHE A 37 -35.62 31.56 -34.53
N LYS A 38 -35.64 32.72 -33.86
CA LYS A 38 -34.44 33.44 -33.44
C LYS A 38 -34.64 33.88 -31.99
N PRO A 39 -33.63 33.73 -31.12
CA PRO A 39 -33.74 34.19 -29.75
C PRO A 39 -33.84 35.72 -29.71
N GLU A 40 -34.37 36.28 -28.62
CA GLU A 40 -34.42 37.73 -28.46
C GLU A 40 -32.99 38.29 -28.47
N PHE A 41 -32.78 39.39 -29.20
CA PHE A 41 -31.45 39.99 -29.40
C PHE A 41 -30.65 40.18 -28.10
N LYS A 42 -31.32 40.56 -26.99
CA LYS A 42 -30.68 40.74 -25.67
C LYS A 42 -30.10 39.46 -25.06
N ARG A 43 -30.50 38.28 -25.54
CA ARG A 43 -30.05 36.96 -25.08
C ARG A 43 -29.28 36.18 -26.14
N GLN A 44 -29.07 36.74 -27.33
CA GLN A 44 -28.33 36.08 -28.41
C GLN A 44 -26.97 35.55 -27.93
N LEU A 45 -26.23 36.35 -27.14
CA LEU A 45 -24.93 35.93 -26.60
C LEU A 45 -25.02 34.70 -25.67
N ASN A 46 -26.13 34.51 -24.95
CA ASN A 46 -26.31 33.32 -24.11
C ASN A 46 -26.46 32.06 -24.97
N HIS A 47 -27.24 32.14 -26.06
CA HIS A 47 -27.40 31.04 -27.01
C HIS A 47 -26.07 30.75 -27.73
N ASP A 48 -25.39 31.79 -28.22
CA ASP A 48 -24.09 31.64 -28.91
C ASP A 48 -23.03 30.94 -28.05
N LYS A 49 -23.06 31.15 -26.72
CA LYS A 49 -22.15 30.48 -25.77
C LYS A 49 -22.49 29.01 -25.58
N ILE A 50 -23.77 28.67 -25.51
CA ILE A 50 -24.23 27.27 -25.44
C ILE A 50 -23.80 26.53 -26.71
N ASP A 51 -24.04 27.14 -27.88
CA ASP A 51 -23.62 26.60 -29.18
C ASP A 51 -22.10 26.40 -29.26
N ALA A 52 -21.32 27.31 -28.69
CA ALA A 52 -19.86 27.18 -28.62
C ALA A 52 -19.43 25.98 -27.75
N GLU A 53 -20.09 25.74 -26.62
CA GLU A 53 -19.83 24.55 -25.78
C GLU A 53 -20.28 23.25 -26.45
N GLN A 54 -21.43 23.24 -27.17
CA GLN A 54 -21.85 22.09 -27.97
C GLN A 54 -20.79 21.71 -29.02
N LYS A 55 -20.28 22.70 -29.76
CA LYS A 55 -19.20 22.48 -30.75
C LYS A 55 -17.92 21.96 -30.10
N ARG A 56 -17.57 22.47 -28.90
CA ARG A 56 -16.39 21.99 -28.16
C ARG A 56 -16.54 20.54 -27.74
N ILE A 57 -17.72 20.13 -27.26
CA ILE A 57 -17.99 18.76 -26.86
C ILE A 57 -18.00 17.82 -28.07
N LEU A 58 -18.63 18.21 -29.19
CA LEU A 58 -18.61 17.43 -30.43
C LEU A 58 -17.17 17.15 -30.89
N ALA A 59 -16.31 18.16 -30.88
CA ALA A 59 -14.90 18.00 -31.27
C ALA A 59 -14.04 17.21 -30.26
N SER A 60 -14.57 16.85 -29.09
CA SER A 60 -13.78 16.25 -28.00
C SER A 60 -13.48 14.76 -28.18
N ASP A 61 -14.14 14.08 -29.13
CA ASP A 61 -13.82 12.70 -29.54
C ASP A 61 -12.61 12.63 -30.51
N GLY A 62 -11.99 13.77 -30.82
CA GLY A 62 -10.85 13.90 -31.72
C GLY A 62 -11.23 14.19 -33.17
N LYS A 63 -12.52 14.28 -33.51
CA LYS A 63 -13.02 14.68 -34.83
C LYS A 63 -13.95 15.87 -34.70
N ALA A 64 -13.67 16.94 -35.44
CA ALA A 64 -14.55 18.09 -35.51
C ALA A 64 -15.68 17.85 -36.53
N ASP A 65 -16.63 16.98 -36.18
CA ASP A 65 -17.83 16.71 -36.98
C ASP A 65 -19.13 16.89 -36.16
N SER A 66 -20.27 16.46 -36.71
CA SER A 66 -21.59 16.61 -36.08
C SER A 66 -21.97 15.43 -35.19
N PHE A 67 -21.04 14.50 -34.93
CA PHE A 67 -21.24 13.32 -34.11
C PHE A 67 -20.39 13.40 -32.85
N PHE A 68 -20.87 12.76 -31.78
CA PHE A 68 -20.12 12.61 -30.54
C PHE A 68 -19.90 11.12 -30.26
N ASN A 69 -18.77 10.59 -30.72
CA ASN A 69 -18.46 9.16 -30.63
C ASN A 69 -17.64 8.85 -29.38
N ILE A 70 -18.34 8.44 -28.31
CA ILE A 70 -17.75 8.24 -26.98
C ILE A 70 -17.45 6.79 -26.63
N SER A 71 -17.88 5.85 -27.47
CA SER A 71 -17.67 4.41 -27.27
C SER A 71 -17.74 3.64 -28.59
N ASP A 72 -17.45 2.35 -28.56
CA ASP A 72 -17.65 1.45 -29.72
C ASP A 72 -19.12 1.12 -29.99
N ASN A 73 -20.05 1.56 -29.12
CA ASN A 73 -21.47 1.28 -29.26
C ASN A 73 -22.18 2.44 -29.99
N GLU A 74 -22.69 2.16 -31.19
CA GLU A 74 -23.38 3.13 -32.04
C GLU A 74 -24.64 3.71 -31.40
N GLU A 75 -25.41 2.94 -30.63
CA GLU A 75 -26.61 3.43 -29.93
C GLU A 75 -26.25 4.45 -28.85
N ILE A 76 -25.18 4.18 -28.10
CA ILE A 76 -24.68 5.11 -27.07
C ILE A 76 -24.22 6.43 -27.72
N ASN A 77 -23.46 6.34 -28.82
CA ASN A 77 -22.98 7.51 -29.55
C ASN A 77 -24.15 8.31 -30.16
N TYR A 78 -25.16 7.62 -30.70
CA TYR A 78 -26.37 8.25 -31.23
C TYR A 78 -27.13 9.00 -30.13
N LEU A 79 -27.36 8.37 -28.98
CA LEU A 79 -28.06 9.01 -27.85
C LEU A 79 -27.29 10.20 -27.29
N ALA A 80 -25.96 10.11 -27.17
CA ALA A 80 -25.11 11.21 -26.73
C ALA A 80 -25.12 12.37 -27.73
N THR A 81 -25.04 12.06 -29.03
CA THR A 81 -25.13 13.06 -30.10
C THR A 81 -26.49 13.75 -30.09
N GLN A 82 -27.59 13.00 -29.99
CA GLN A 82 -28.95 13.57 -29.94
C GLN A 82 -29.18 14.42 -28.69
N ALA A 83 -28.66 13.99 -27.53
CA ALA A 83 -28.72 14.81 -26.33
C ALA A 83 -28.02 16.15 -26.54
N LEU A 84 -26.86 16.15 -27.18
CA LEU A 84 -26.07 17.35 -27.41
C LEU A 84 -26.63 18.25 -28.50
N THR A 85 -27.06 17.72 -29.64
CA THR A 85 -27.43 18.52 -30.82
C THR A 85 -28.93 18.81 -30.93
N LYS A 86 -29.79 17.97 -30.35
CA LYS A 86 -31.24 18.17 -30.39
C LYS A 86 -31.78 18.63 -29.03
N LYS A 87 -31.48 17.91 -27.95
CA LYS A 87 -32.10 18.22 -26.64
C LYS A 87 -31.64 19.56 -26.08
N VAL A 88 -30.35 19.88 -26.18
CA VAL A 88 -29.83 21.20 -25.75
C VAL A 88 -30.55 22.32 -26.50
N ASP A 89 -30.64 22.26 -27.83
CA ASP A 89 -31.32 23.28 -28.64
C ASP A 89 -32.80 23.41 -28.28
N VAL A 90 -33.48 22.29 -28.04
CA VAL A 90 -34.88 22.31 -27.59
C VAL A 90 -34.99 22.96 -26.20
N LEU A 91 -34.05 22.73 -25.28
CA LEU A 91 -34.05 23.43 -23.99
C LEU A 91 -33.80 24.94 -24.15
N GLN A 92 -32.89 25.35 -25.04
CA GLN A 92 -32.70 26.76 -25.38
C GLN A 92 -34.01 27.40 -25.85
N TYR A 93 -34.72 26.71 -26.76
CA TYR A 93 -36.02 27.15 -27.27
C TYR A 93 -37.10 27.20 -26.19
N LEU A 94 -37.21 26.15 -25.36
CA LEU A 94 -38.22 26.07 -24.29
C LEU A 94 -38.01 27.17 -23.26
N ILE A 95 -36.77 27.48 -22.87
CA ILE A 95 -36.46 28.59 -21.95
C ILE A 95 -36.83 29.93 -22.60
N GLU A 96 -36.50 30.12 -23.88
CA GLU A 96 -36.74 31.37 -24.59
C GLU A 96 -38.24 31.66 -24.79
N THR A 97 -39.02 30.62 -25.05
CA THR A 97 -40.47 30.72 -25.35
C THR A 97 -41.37 30.61 -24.13
N ASP A 98 -40.83 30.23 -22.97
CA ASP A 98 -41.58 30.20 -21.71
C ASP A 98 -42.10 31.60 -21.33
N THR A 99 -43.42 31.74 -21.25
CA THR A 99 -44.10 33.00 -20.93
C THR A 99 -44.13 33.29 -19.44
N LEU A 100 -43.86 32.29 -18.59
CA LEU A 100 -43.80 32.44 -17.13
C LEU A 100 -42.43 32.97 -16.68
N LEU A 101 -41.42 32.96 -17.56
CA LEU A 101 -40.09 33.46 -17.25
C LEU A 101 -39.90 34.91 -17.68
N ASP A 102 -39.49 35.74 -16.74
CA ASP A 102 -38.97 37.07 -17.05
C ASP A 102 -37.58 36.99 -17.71
N HIS A 103 -37.09 38.13 -18.21
CA HIS A 103 -35.77 38.23 -18.84
C HIS A 103 -34.64 37.67 -17.96
N ARG A 104 -34.64 37.99 -16.66
CA ARG A 104 -33.58 37.61 -15.72
C ARG A 104 -33.56 36.09 -15.50
N LEU A 105 -34.73 35.47 -15.36
CA LEU A 105 -34.85 34.02 -15.20
C LEU A 105 -34.46 33.26 -16.48
N LYS A 106 -34.80 33.79 -17.66
CA LYS A 106 -34.32 33.21 -18.94
C LYS A 106 -32.81 33.22 -19.02
N VAL A 107 -32.18 34.36 -18.71
CA VAL A 107 -30.72 34.48 -18.66
C VAL A 107 -30.12 33.51 -17.64
N LYS A 108 -30.72 33.38 -16.43
CA LYS A 108 -30.31 32.43 -15.40
C LYS A 108 -30.27 30.99 -15.94
N TYR A 109 -31.36 30.50 -16.54
CA TYR A 109 -31.43 29.11 -17.00
C TYR A 109 -30.63 28.83 -18.27
N LEU A 110 -30.43 29.82 -19.15
CA LEU A 110 -29.50 29.66 -20.28
C LEU A 110 -28.05 29.59 -19.79
N TYR A 111 -27.67 30.46 -18.84
CA TYR A 111 -26.34 30.42 -18.22
C TYR A 111 -26.09 29.10 -17.46
N GLY A 112 -27.11 28.56 -16.78
CA GLY A 112 -26.99 27.26 -16.13
C GLY A 112 -26.73 26.12 -17.13
N LEU A 113 -27.40 26.15 -18.29
CA LEU A 113 -27.19 25.16 -19.35
C LEU A 113 -25.78 25.23 -19.93
N GLU A 114 -25.30 26.45 -20.22
CA GLU A 114 -23.90 26.72 -20.60
C GLU A 114 -22.93 26.11 -19.57
N SER A 115 -23.17 26.38 -18.28
CA SER A 115 -22.29 25.96 -17.19
C SER A 115 -22.25 24.43 -17.01
N VAL A 116 -23.39 23.74 -17.17
CA VAL A 116 -23.45 22.26 -17.17
C VAL A 116 -22.62 21.68 -18.31
N LEU A 117 -22.78 22.19 -19.53
CA LEU A 117 -22.04 21.72 -20.70
C LEU A 117 -20.53 21.95 -20.53
N LYS A 118 -20.16 23.15 -20.07
CA LYS A 118 -18.76 23.48 -19.77
C LYS A 118 -18.17 22.59 -18.69
N TYR A 119 -18.90 22.34 -17.61
CA TYR A 119 -18.47 21.43 -16.54
C TYR A 119 -18.25 20.01 -17.09
N PHE A 120 -19.24 19.48 -17.83
CA PHE A 120 -19.13 18.17 -18.46
C PHE A 120 -17.91 18.06 -19.39
N SER A 121 -17.69 19.08 -20.24
CA SER A 121 -16.57 19.11 -21.17
C SER A 121 -15.23 19.00 -20.45
N LEU A 122 -15.05 19.77 -19.37
CA LEU A 122 -13.82 19.73 -18.58
C LEU A 122 -13.68 18.44 -17.76
N ALA A 123 -14.76 18.01 -17.11
CA ALA A 123 -14.73 16.86 -16.19
C ALA A 123 -14.62 15.52 -16.92
N SER A 124 -15.14 15.40 -18.15
CA SER A 124 -15.03 14.18 -18.96
C SER A 124 -13.59 13.87 -19.39
N GLN A 125 -12.74 14.89 -19.45
CA GLN A 125 -11.32 14.77 -19.83
C GLN A 125 -10.39 14.44 -18.66
N LEU A 126 -10.89 14.47 -17.41
CA LEU A 126 -10.07 14.17 -16.23
C LEU A 126 -9.70 12.68 -16.18
N THR A 127 -8.55 12.39 -15.58
CA THR A 127 -8.08 11.02 -15.26
C THR A 127 -8.23 10.69 -13.77
N THR A 128 -8.89 11.57 -13.01
CA THR A 128 -9.05 11.46 -11.55
C THR A 128 -10.44 10.97 -11.18
N ASP A 129 -10.66 10.73 -9.89
CA ASP A 129 -11.97 10.35 -9.30
C ASP A 129 -13.09 11.39 -9.50
N LYS A 130 -12.76 12.58 -10.00
CA LYS A 130 -13.73 13.61 -10.39
C LYS A 130 -14.16 13.51 -11.86
N LYS A 131 -13.71 12.48 -12.58
CA LYS A 131 -14.05 12.26 -13.99
C LYS A 131 -15.56 12.03 -14.14
N VAL A 132 -16.15 12.70 -15.10
CA VAL A 132 -17.53 12.42 -15.53
C VAL A 132 -17.51 11.41 -16.67
N ASN A 133 -18.28 10.33 -16.55
CA ASN A 133 -18.40 9.39 -17.64
C ASN A 133 -19.16 10.04 -18.81
N PRO A 134 -18.58 10.12 -20.03
CA PRO A 134 -19.24 10.73 -21.18
C PRO A 134 -20.60 10.12 -21.51
N VAL A 135 -20.78 8.82 -21.21
CA VAL A 135 -22.06 8.09 -21.40
C VAL A 135 -23.20 8.71 -20.59
N GLY A 136 -22.88 9.44 -19.51
CA GLY A 136 -23.87 10.12 -18.66
C GLY A 136 -24.49 11.37 -19.30
N LEU A 137 -23.97 11.91 -20.40
CA LEU A 137 -24.41 13.18 -20.99
C LEU A 137 -25.94 13.28 -21.20
N PRO A 138 -26.62 12.27 -21.79
CA PRO A 138 -28.08 12.33 -21.96
C PRO A 138 -28.83 12.48 -20.64
N ILE A 139 -28.36 11.80 -19.58
CA ILE A 139 -28.97 11.85 -18.25
C ILE A 139 -28.69 13.21 -17.62
N ILE A 140 -27.48 13.77 -17.75
CA ILE A 140 -27.12 15.11 -17.24
C ILE A 140 -28.06 16.18 -17.82
N ILE A 141 -28.25 16.21 -19.14
CA ILE A 141 -29.09 17.22 -19.80
C ILE A 141 -30.56 17.07 -19.38
N ARG A 142 -31.08 15.85 -19.33
CA ARG A 142 -32.44 15.57 -18.84
C ARG A 142 -32.62 16.00 -17.39
N SER A 143 -31.68 15.65 -16.51
CA SER A 143 -31.78 15.98 -15.09
C SER A 143 -31.64 17.48 -14.85
N TYR A 144 -30.87 18.20 -15.68
CA TYR A 144 -30.86 19.67 -15.67
C TYR A 144 -32.24 20.24 -16.02
N GLU A 145 -32.89 19.76 -17.07
CA GLU A 145 -34.26 20.14 -17.44
C GLU A 145 -35.24 19.90 -16.27
N GLU A 146 -35.19 18.72 -15.65
CA GLU A 146 -36.03 18.37 -14.50
C GLU A 146 -35.76 19.31 -13.32
N CYS A 147 -34.50 19.64 -13.02
CA CYS A 147 -34.13 20.58 -11.95
C CYS A 147 -34.64 22.00 -12.25
N VAL A 148 -34.53 22.47 -13.49
CA VAL A 148 -35.08 23.76 -13.92
C VAL A 148 -36.59 23.80 -13.72
N ASN A 149 -37.31 22.74 -14.12
CA ASN A 149 -38.76 22.66 -13.95
C ASN A 149 -39.19 22.68 -12.48
N GLN A 150 -38.46 22.02 -11.59
CA GLN A 150 -38.71 22.08 -10.14
C GLN A 150 -38.36 23.45 -9.55
N ASP A 151 -37.26 24.06 -9.97
CA ASP A 151 -36.82 25.38 -9.49
C ASP A 151 -37.81 26.49 -9.83
N LYS A 152 -38.39 26.47 -11.04
CA LYS A 152 -39.42 27.41 -11.50
C LYS A 152 -40.64 27.46 -10.59
N ILE A 153 -41.03 26.31 -10.03
CA ILE A 153 -42.20 26.17 -9.14
C ILE A 153 -41.80 26.15 -7.66
N HIS A 154 -40.57 26.56 -7.33
CA HIS A 154 -40.02 26.60 -5.97
C HIS A 154 -40.10 25.24 -5.23
N GLN A 155 -40.02 24.13 -5.97
CA GLN A 155 -39.91 22.78 -5.46
C GLN A 155 -38.44 22.35 -5.31
N SER A 156 -38.22 21.27 -4.56
CA SER A 156 -36.88 20.80 -4.20
C SER A 156 -36.27 20.06 -5.38
N ILE A 157 -35.01 20.35 -5.70
CA ILE A 157 -34.25 19.57 -6.68
C ILE A 157 -33.62 18.29 -6.09
N GLU A 158 -33.62 18.15 -4.75
CA GLU A 158 -32.99 17.04 -4.05
C GLU A 158 -33.45 15.65 -4.55
N PRO A 159 -34.75 15.34 -4.72
CA PRO A 159 -35.19 14.01 -5.13
C PRO A 159 -34.72 13.60 -6.53
N ILE A 160 -34.33 14.57 -7.36
CA ILE A 160 -33.74 14.33 -8.68
C ILE A 160 -32.27 13.95 -8.48
N ILE A 161 -31.49 14.81 -7.82
CA ILE A 161 -30.05 14.62 -7.60
C ILE A 161 -29.75 13.37 -6.76
N GLU A 162 -30.61 13.03 -5.80
CA GLU A 162 -30.49 11.85 -4.95
C GLU A 162 -30.49 10.54 -5.77
N LYS A 163 -31.22 10.48 -6.90
CA LYS A 163 -31.29 9.28 -7.74
C LYS A 163 -30.13 9.13 -8.71
N LEU A 164 -29.34 10.19 -8.92
CA LEU A 164 -28.27 10.20 -9.91
C LEU A 164 -26.98 9.58 -9.37
N PRO A 165 -26.17 8.92 -10.20
CA PRO A 165 -24.77 8.64 -9.88
C PRO A 165 -24.03 9.93 -9.49
N TYR A 166 -22.95 9.81 -8.71
CA TYR A 166 -22.19 10.98 -8.22
C TYR A 166 -21.73 11.89 -9.37
N ASP A 167 -21.13 11.31 -10.42
CA ASP A 167 -20.54 12.04 -11.54
C ASP A 167 -21.60 12.76 -12.39
N VAL A 168 -22.77 12.13 -12.58
CA VAL A 168 -23.92 12.76 -13.25
C VAL A 168 -24.50 13.89 -12.38
N GLY A 169 -24.74 13.63 -11.09
CA GLY A 169 -25.37 14.62 -10.21
C GLY A 169 -24.49 15.85 -9.96
N ILE A 170 -23.17 15.67 -9.81
CA ILE A 170 -22.24 16.80 -9.66
C ILE A 170 -22.16 17.63 -10.94
N ALA A 171 -22.29 17.01 -12.12
CA ALA A 171 -22.33 17.73 -13.38
C ALA A 171 -23.60 18.59 -13.52
N VAL A 172 -24.75 18.10 -13.05
CA VAL A 172 -25.99 18.90 -12.99
C VAL A 172 -25.85 20.08 -12.03
N LEU A 173 -25.25 19.88 -10.84
CA LEU A 173 -24.99 20.99 -9.92
C LEU A 173 -23.90 21.95 -10.41
N GLY A 174 -23.09 21.54 -11.39
CA GLY A 174 -22.17 22.40 -12.13
C GLY A 174 -22.87 23.53 -12.90
N ALA A 175 -24.20 23.55 -12.96
CA ALA A 175 -24.98 24.67 -13.47
C ALA A 175 -24.77 25.97 -12.67
N ASP A 176 -24.42 25.87 -11.39
CA ASP A 176 -24.14 27.01 -10.50
C ASP A 176 -25.25 28.07 -10.40
N ILE A 177 -26.51 27.64 -10.56
CA ILE A 177 -27.70 28.53 -10.54
C ILE A 177 -28.75 28.12 -9.50
N PHE A 178 -28.55 26.99 -8.83
CA PHE A 178 -29.53 26.40 -7.91
C PHE A 178 -29.26 26.72 -6.43
N GLU A 179 -28.28 27.56 -6.10
CA GLU A 179 -27.88 27.84 -4.70
C GLU A 179 -29.04 28.28 -3.79
N ASN A 180 -30.00 29.03 -4.35
CA ASN A 180 -31.19 29.51 -3.63
C ASN A 180 -32.37 28.51 -3.62
N ASN A 181 -32.22 27.34 -4.25
CA ASN A 181 -33.25 26.31 -4.24
C ASN A 181 -33.30 25.62 -2.86
N LYS A 182 -34.51 25.37 -2.34
CA LYS A 182 -34.70 24.78 -1.00
C LYS A 182 -34.03 23.41 -0.80
N GLY A 183 -33.82 22.65 -1.88
CA GLY A 183 -33.18 21.33 -1.85
C GLY A 183 -31.70 21.32 -2.18
N TYR A 184 -31.08 22.48 -2.45
CA TYR A 184 -29.71 22.54 -2.97
C TYR A 184 -28.68 22.01 -1.97
N THR A 185 -28.78 22.42 -0.70
CA THR A 185 -27.87 21.98 0.36
C THR A 185 -27.94 20.46 0.56
N ASP A 186 -29.16 19.90 0.60
CA ASP A 186 -29.35 18.46 0.78
C ASP A 186 -28.90 17.66 -0.45
N ALA A 187 -29.16 18.18 -1.66
CA ALA A 187 -28.63 17.62 -2.90
C ALA A 187 -27.09 17.56 -2.89
N ARG A 188 -26.42 18.65 -2.50
CA ARG A 188 -24.96 18.71 -2.36
C ARG A 188 -24.47 17.73 -1.30
N ASN A 189 -25.15 17.65 -0.16
CA ASN A 189 -24.80 16.73 0.90
C ASN A 189 -24.85 15.27 0.41
N ASN A 190 -25.92 14.90 -0.30
CA ASN A 190 -26.07 13.56 -0.88
C ASN A 190 -24.95 13.21 -1.88
N LEU A 191 -24.48 14.17 -2.68
CA LEU A 191 -23.34 13.94 -3.57
C LEU A 191 -22.02 13.75 -2.81
N VAL A 192 -21.78 14.52 -1.75
CA VAL A 192 -20.61 14.31 -0.88
C VAL A 192 -20.64 12.92 -0.24
N LEU A 193 -21.82 12.46 0.21
CA LEU A 193 -21.99 11.09 0.74
C LEU A 193 -21.61 10.03 -0.29
N LYS A 194 -22.13 10.15 -1.52
CA LYS A 194 -21.81 9.24 -2.62
C LYS A 194 -20.32 9.25 -2.94
N PHE A 195 -19.69 10.42 -2.99
CA PHE A 195 -18.25 10.53 -3.24
C PHE A 195 -17.43 9.82 -2.15
N CYS A 196 -17.73 10.06 -0.88
CA CYS A 196 -17.06 9.39 0.24
C CYS A 196 -17.28 7.87 0.23
N THR A 197 -18.41 7.39 -0.27
CA THR A 197 -18.73 5.96 -0.41
C THR A 197 -17.92 5.32 -1.54
N LEU A 198 -17.76 6.02 -2.67
CA LEU A 198 -16.96 5.55 -3.81
C LEU A 198 -15.45 5.63 -3.55
N HIS A 199 -15.01 6.64 -2.79
CA HIS A 199 -13.61 6.98 -2.52
C HIS A 199 -13.34 7.07 -1.02
N PRO A 200 -13.41 5.95 -0.27
CA PRO A 200 -13.25 5.94 1.18
C PRO A 200 -11.87 6.48 1.62
N GLU A 201 -10.84 6.34 0.80
CA GLU A 201 -9.50 6.88 1.03
C GLU A 201 -9.41 8.40 1.00
N LYS A 202 -10.41 9.07 0.41
CA LYS A 202 -10.53 10.53 0.39
C LYS A 202 -11.54 11.07 1.38
N MET A 203 -12.26 10.21 2.10
CA MET A 203 -13.36 10.59 3.00
C MET A 203 -12.98 11.73 3.95
N LEU A 204 -11.88 11.58 4.71
CA LEU A 204 -11.48 12.59 5.70
C LEU A 204 -11.10 13.93 5.04
N ALA A 205 -10.41 13.90 3.90
CA ALA A 205 -10.09 15.12 3.15
C ALA A 205 -11.37 15.80 2.64
N THR A 206 -12.29 15.04 2.05
CA THR A 206 -13.58 15.54 1.56
C THR A 206 -14.42 16.15 2.69
N LEU A 207 -14.46 15.52 3.87
CA LEU A 207 -15.15 16.06 5.05
C LEU A 207 -14.49 17.32 5.62
N MET A 208 -13.17 17.45 5.48
CA MET A 208 -12.47 18.69 5.83
C MET A 208 -12.85 19.83 4.90
N ASP A 209 -12.94 19.56 3.59
CA ASP A 209 -13.29 20.54 2.55
C ASP A 209 -14.80 20.90 2.55
N ASN A 210 -15.64 20.07 3.17
CA ASN A 210 -17.07 20.28 3.30
C ASN A 210 -17.46 20.33 4.79
N PRO A 211 -17.24 21.45 5.49
CA PRO A 211 -17.63 21.58 6.90
C PRO A 211 -19.15 21.62 7.06
N GLY A 212 -19.65 21.13 8.20
CA GLY A 212 -21.09 21.19 8.54
C GLY A 212 -21.94 20.04 8.00
N MET A 213 -21.33 19.02 7.39
CA MET A 213 -22.04 17.86 6.86
C MET A 213 -22.82 17.10 7.96
N PRO A 214 -24.13 16.83 7.78
CA PRO A 214 -24.98 16.28 8.83
C PRO A 214 -24.63 14.85 9.26
N PHE A 215 -23.94 14.09 8.40
CA PHE A 215 -23.54 12.70 8.62
C PHE A 215 -22.03 12.51 8.79
N ALA A 216 -21.27 13.60 9.00
CA ALA A 216 -19.81 13.54 9.08
C ALA A 216 -19.32 12.59 10.18
N ASP A 217 -19.98 12.58 11.34
CA ASP A 217 -19.65 11.70 12.45
C ASP A 217 -19.90 10.22 12.09
N SER A 218 -21.00 9.94 11.41
CA SER A 218 -21.38 8.61 10.93
C SER A 218 -20.37 8.07 9.92
N LEU A 219 -19.90 8.91 9.00
CA LEU A 219 -18.83 8.56 8.07
C LEU A 219 -17.50 8.29 8.79
N VAL A 220 -17.13 9.15 9.75
CA VAL A 220 -15.92 8.95 10.56
C VAL A 220 -15.98 7.61 11.33
N ARG A 221 -17.15 7.19 11.82
CA ARG A 221 -17.34 5.87 12.46
C ARG A 221 -17.20 4.71 11.50
N ALA A 222 -17.67 4.87 10.27
CA ALA A 222 -17.68 3.85 9.23
C ALA A 222 -16.31 3.66 8.55
N ILE A 223 -15.32 4.50 8.84
CA ILE A 223 -14.00 4.43 8.22
C ILE A 223 -13.29 3.10 8.52
N ASP A 224 -12.51 2.61 7.57
CA ASP A 224 -11.65 1.43 7.76
C ASP A 224 -10.52 1.76 8.75
N LYS A 225 -10.77 1.44 10.02
CA LYS A 225 -9.87 1.70 11.16
C LYS A 225 -8.49 1.08 10.98
N MET A 226 -8.38 -0.04 10.26
CA MET A 226 -7.09 -0.69 10.01
C MET A 226 -6.21 0.12 9.05
N LYS A 227 -6.84 0.80 8.09
CA LYS A 227 -6.12 1.56 7.07
C LYS A 227 -5.89 3.02 7.46
N PHE A 228 -6.83 3.62 8.18
CA PHE A 228 -6.89 5.07 8.37
C PHE A 228 -6.60 5.54 9.81
N ALA A 229 -6.08 4.68 10.68
CA ALA A 229 -5.72 5.02 12.06
C ALA A 229 -4.84 6.29 12.16
N LYS A 230 -3.78 6.36 11.34
CA LYS A 230 -2.87 7.52 11.31
C LYS A 230 -3.54 8.78 10.79
N GLN A 231 -4.34 8.68 9.74
CA GLN A 231 -5.05 9.84 9.22
C GLN A 231 -6.06 10.35 10.26
N LEU A 232 -6.83 9.47 10.91
CA LEU A 232 -7.71 9.86 12.01
C LEU A 232 -6.95 10.59 13.13
N TYR A 233 -5.76 10.11 13.48
CA TYR A 233 -4.88 10.78 14.44
C TYR A 233 -4.50 12.18 13.96
N ASP A 234 -4.00 12.33 12.73
CA ASP A 234 -3.58 13.62 12.18
C ASP A 234 -4.75 14.63 12.11
N TYR A 235 -5.90 14.21 11.56
CA TYR A 235 -7.10 15.05 11.49
C TYR A 235 -7.66 15.39 12.88
N SER A 236 -7.51 14.51 13.88
CA SER A 236 -7.93 14.79 15.25
C SER A 236 -7.04 15.81 15.97
N GLN A 237 -5.83 16.08 15.49
CA GLN A 237 -4.97 17.17 15.99
C GLN A 237 -5.34 18.52 15.39
N ALA A 238 -5.96 18.54 14.21
CA ALA A 238 -6.30 19.78 13.52
C ALA A 238 -7.35 20.61 14.28
N ASN A 239 -7.14 21.93 14.35
CA ASN A 239 -8.11 22.85 14.94
C ASN A 239 -9.14 23.35 13.91
N ASN A 240 -9.86 22.42 13.29
CA ASN A 240 -10.90 22.70 12.29
C ASN A 240 -12.22 21.98 12.62
N SER A 241 -13.24 22.11 11.75
CA SER A 241 -14.56 21.50 11.96
C SER A 241 -14.49 19.97 12.07
N LEU A 242 -13.75 19.32 11.16
CA LEU A 242 -13.60 17.87 11.16
C LEU A 242 -12.88 17.37 12.42
N GLY A 243 -11.79 18.03 12.83
CA GLY A 243 -11.09 17.69 14.07
C GLY A 243 -12.00 17.78 15.29
N ARG A 244 -12.91 18.77 15.35
CA ARG A 244 -13.92 18.88 16.42
C ARG A 244 -14.89 17.71 16.40
N ILE A 245 -15.38 17.31 15.22
CA ILE A 245 -16.26 16.15 15.04
C ILE A 245 -15.57 14.87 15.54
N ILE A 246 -14.35 14.60 15.07
CA ILE A 246 -13.59 13.41 15.49
C ILE A 246 -13.40 13.40 17.01
N ARG A 247 -13.06 14.55 17.63
CA ARG A 247 -12.88 14.68 19.08
C ARG A 247 -14.17 14.55 19.89
N SER A 248 -15.34 14.78 19.28
CA SER A 248 -16.64 14.60 19.95
C SER A 248 -17.14 13.15 19.97
N ILE A 249 -16.55 12.27 19.16
CA ILE A 249 -16.93 10.85 19.10
C ILE A 249 -16.33 10.12 20.32
N ASN A 250 -17.17 9.82 21.31
CA ASN A 250 -16.76 9.25 22.61
C ASN A 250 -17.27 7.83 22.88
N ASP A 251 -18.25 7.40 22.11
CA ASP A 251 -18.92 6.10 22.15
C ASP A 251 -18.21 5.03 21.29
N ASP A 252 -17.29 5.44 20.41
CA ASP A 252 -16.40 4.52 19.69
C ASP A 252 -15.05 4.38 20.40
N LYS A 253 -14.77 3.20 20.95
CA LYS A 253 -13.54 2.93 21.73
C LYS A 253 -12.26 3.18 20.92
N PHE A 254 -12.25 2.85 19.63
CA PHE A 254 -11.07 3.03 18.78
C PHE A 254 -10.81 4.53 18.53
N ILE A 255 -11.84 5.26 18.10
CA ILE A 255 -11.71 6.70 17.80
C ILE A 255 -11.34 7.46 19.08
N ARG A 256 -11.99 7.14 20.22
CA ARG A 256 -11.65 7.73 21.52
C ARG A 256 -10.18 7.50 21.89
N THR A 257 -9.66 6.30 21.62
CA THR A 257 -8.24 5.97 21.87
C THR A 257 -7.31 6.81 20.98
N ILE A 258 -7.60 6.91 19.69
CA ILE A 258 -6.85 7.75 18.74
C ILE A 258 -6.87 9.22 19.17
N VAL A 259 -8.03 9.74 19.56
CA VAL A 259 -8.17 11.12 20.07
C VAL A 259 -7.35 11.33 21.34
N GLN A 260 -7.33 10.36 22.25
CA GLN A 260 -6.50 10.44 23.46
C GLN A 260 -5.01 10.45 23.12
N MET A 261 -4.57 9.60 22.18
CA MET A 261 -3.19 9.60 21.69
C MET A 261 -2.82 10.92 21.02
N ALA A 262 -3.72 11.51 20.23
CA ALA A 262 -3.50 12.76 19.50
C ALA A 262 -3.28 13.97 20.41
N LYS A 263 -3.88 13.96 21.61
CA LYS A 263 -3.67 14.97 22.66
C LYS A 263 -2.30 14.87 23.34
N SER A 264 -1.61 13.73 23.23
CA SER A 264 -0.30 13.52 23.84
C SER A 264 0.84 13.99 22.94
N ARG A 265 1.83 14.67 23.54
CA ARG A 265 3.08 15.07 22.85
C ARG A 265 3.88 13.87 22.34
N SER A 266 3.69 12.68 22.91
CA SER A 266 4.32 11.43 22.49
C SER A 266 3.34 10.48 21.78
N GLY A 267 2.24 10.99 21.22
CA GLY A 267 1.17 10.20 20.62
C GLY A 267 1.63 9.11 19.63
N GLN A 268 2.64 9.42 18.82
CA GLN A 268 3.23 8.47 17.86
C GLN A 268 3.84 7.22 18.52
N GLN A 269 4.30 7.32 19.78
CA GLN A 269 4.92 6.22 20.50
C GLN A 269 3.93 5.14 20.96
N TYR A 270 2.62 5.43 20.92
CA TYR A 270 1.58 4.48 21.31
C TYR A 270 1.07 3.62 20.14
N PHE A 271 1.28 4.03 18.89
CA PHE A 271 0.82 3.30 17.70
C PHE A 271 1.24 1.83 17.64
N PRO A 272 2.48 1.44 18.00
CA PRO A 272 2.87 0.04 18.09
C PRO A 272 1.95 -0.83 18.97
N PHE A 273 1.25 -0.20 19.90
CA PHE A 273 0.41 -0.84 20.91
C PHE A 273 -1.08 -0.55 20.73
N LEU A 274 -1.48 0.12 19.63
CA LEU A 274 -2.84 0.61 19.44
C LEU A 274 -3.89 -0.48 19.65
N ASP A 275 -3.69 -1.66 19.08
CA ASP A 275 -4.63 -2.78 19.23
C ASP A 275 -4.72 -3.26 20.69
N ASN A 276 -3.60 -3.29 21.41
CA ASN A 276 -3.59 -3.65 22.84
C ASN A 276 -4.26 -2.59 23.71
N ILE A 277 -4.15 -1.31 23.35
CA ILE A 277 -4.86 -0.22 24.04
C ILE A 277 -6.36 -0.31 23.76
N VAL A 278 -6.75 -0.50 22.50
CA VAL A 278 -8.16 -0.63 22.09
C VAL A 278 -8.81 -1.89 22.66
N SER A 279 -8.08 -2.99 22.81
CA SER A 279 -8.60 -4.19 23.49
C SER A 279 -8.64 -4.05 25.02
N GLY A 280 -7.86 -3.13 25.59
CA GLY A 280 -7.75 -2.92 27.04
C GLY A 280 -6.70 -3.80 27.73
N LYS A 281 -5.83 -4.48 26.96
CA LYS A 281 -4.68 -5.22 27.47
C LYS A 281 -3.57 -4.29 27.98
N LEU A 282 -3.47 -3.09 27.43
CA LEU A 282 -2.54 -2.03 27.84
C LEU A 282 -3.28 -0.71 28.00
N THR A 283 -2.77 0.16 28.86
CA THR A 283 -3.20 1.54 28.98
C THR A 283 -2.11 2.49 28.47
N ILE A 284 -2.47 3.74 28.19
CA ILE A 284 -1.49 4.79 27.85
C ILE A 284 -0.52 5.02 29.03
N ALA A 285 -1.01 4.91 30.27
CA ALA A 285 -0.19 5.07 31.47
C ALA A 285 0.90 3.98 31.56
N ASP A 286 0.56 2.71 31.30
CA ASP A 286 1.54 1.61 31.29
C ASP A 286 2.68 1.87 30.28
N ILE A 287 2.34 2.47 29.12
CA ILE A 287 3.34 2.80 28.10
C ILE A 287 4.16 4.02 28.54
N ASP A 288 3.53 5.01 29.17
CA ASP A 288 4.21 6.22 29.66
C ASP A 288 5.28 5.92 30.72
N GLU A 289 5.07 4.89 31.54
CA GLU A 289 6.06 4.43 32.54
C GLU A 289 7.34 3.89 31.90
N VAL A 290 7.24 3.26 30.73
CA VAL A 290 8.38 2.57 30.10
C VAL A 290 8.95 3.29 28.87
N LYS A 291 8.21 4.20 28.22
CA LYS A 291 8.57 4.78 26.91
C LYS A 291 9.93 5.51 26.88
N ASN A 292 10.36 6.04 28.02
CA ASN A 292 11.62 6.77 28.14
C ASN A 292 12.80 5.85 28.51
N ASP A 293 12.54 4.62 28.95
CA ASP A 293 13.55 3.60 29.21
C ASP A 293 13.74 2.73 27.96
N SER A 294 14.95 2.75 27.41
CA SER A 294 15.24 2.05 26.16
C SER A 294 15.14 0.53 26.26
N LEU A 295 15.41 -0.05 27.43
CA LEU A 295 15.30 -1.48 27.68
C LEU A 295 13.84 -1.88 27.89
N LEU A 296 13.14 -1.19 28.79
CA LEU A 296 11.75 -1.53 29.12
C LEU A 296 10.80 -1.31 27.93
N TYR A 297 11.01 -0.24 27.16
CA TYR A 297 10.22 -0.01 25.95
C TYR A 297 10.50 -1.06 24.87
N TYR A 298 11.77 -1.47 24.70
CA TYR A 298 12.11 -2.54 23.75
C TYR A 298 11.47 -3.87 24.14
N ARG A 299 11.52 -4.23 25.43
CA ARG A 299 10.81 -5.38 25.99
C ARG A 299 9.31 -5.34 25.70
N LEU A 300 8.69 -4.18 25.87
CA LEU A 300 7.25 -4.01 25.57
C LEU A 300 6.95 -4.22 24.08
N LEU A 301 7.81 -3.71 23.18
CA LEU A 301 7.68 -3.95 21.73
C LEU A 301 7.79 -5.44 21.40
N VAL A 302 8.80 -6.14 21.94
CA VAL A 302 8.99 -7.59 21.73
C VAL A 302 7.78 -8.38 22.23
N LYS A 303 7.32 -8.11 23.46
CA LYS A 303 6.13 -8.77 24.02
C LYS A 303 4.88 -8.55 23.14
N THR A 304 4.73 -7.36 22.58
CA THR A 304 3.61 -7.02 21.69
C THR A 304 3.73 -7.74 20.34
N GLU A 305 4.94 -7.82 19.77
CA GLU A 305 5.20 -8.54 18.53
C GLU A 305 4.84 -10.03 18.67
N MET A 306 5.24 -10.65 19.79
CA MET A 306 4.90 -12.05 20.10
C MET A 306 3.39 -12.28 20.25
N ASP A 307 2.67 -11.38 20.95
CA ASP A 307 1.20 -11.46 21.07
C ASP A 307 0.53 -11.38 19.68
N TYR A 308 1.02 -10.48 18.81
CA TYR A 308 0.45 -10.31 17.47
C TYR A 308 0.79 -11.48 16.54
N ALA A 309 2.01 -12.02 16.64
CA ALA A 309 2.40 -13.23 15.91
C ALA A 309 1.53 -14.44 16.30
N GLY A 310 1.27 -14.64 17.60
CA GLY A 310 0.40 -15.70 18.09
C GLY A 310 -1.05 -15.58 17.58
N ARG A 311 -1.57 -14.35 17.47
CA ARG A 311 -2.91 -14.09 16.91
C ARG A 311 -3.00 -14.32 15.42
N LEU A 312 -1.92 -14.04 14.66
CA LEU A 312 -1.88 -14.26 13.23
C LEU A 312 -2.08 -15.74 12.86
N LEU A 313 -1.64 -16.68 13.72
CA LEU A 313 -1.92 -18.11 13.56
C LEU A 313 -3.42 -18.42 13.48
N ASN A 314 -4.25 -17.62 14.16
CA ASN A 314 -5.70 -17.70 14.16
C ASN A 314 -6.37 -16.79 13.11
N LYS A 315 -5.58 -16.23 12.19
CA LYS A 315 -6.01 -15.25 11.16
C LYS A 315 -6.59 -13.96 11.75
N ASP A 316 -6.22 -13.63 12.98
CA ASP A 316 -6.55 -12.37 13.64
C ASP A 316 -5.39 -11.38 13.44
N THR A 317 -5.65 -10.29 12.72
CA THR A 317 -4.65 -9.29 12.37
C THR A 317 -4.81 -8.06 13.24
N ALA A 318 -3.77 -7.76 14.03
CA ALA A 318 -3.75 -6.59 14.90
C ALA A 318 -3.65 -5.27 14.11
N PHE A 319 -4.24 -4.20 14.65
CA PHE A 319 -4.03 -2.84 14.13
C PHE A 319 -2.54 -2.45 14.20
N GLU A 320 -2.06 -1.71 13.20
CA GLU A 320 -0.74 -1.05 13.22
C GLU A 320 0.49 -1.99 13.39
N TYR A 321 0.35 -3.29 13.05
CA TYR A 321 1.46 -4.25 13.05
C TYR A 321 2.71 -3.76 12.29
N LYS A 322 2.52 -3.05 11.16
CA LYS A 322 3.63 -2.44 10.40
C LYS A 322 4.38 -1.38 11.22
N SER A 323 3.67 -0.56 11.99
CA SER A 323 4.28 0.46 12.85
C SER A 323 5.04 -0.17 14.01
N LEU A 324 4.51 -1.26 14.58
CA LEU A 324 5.20 -2.07 15.59
C LEU A 324 6.51 -2.64 15.04
N SER A 325 6.45 -3.35 13.91
CA SER A 325 7.63 -3.94 13.27
C SER A 325 8.72 -2.90 12.95
N LYS A 326 8.34 -1.73 12.40
CA LYS A 326 9.29 -0.64 12.14
C LYS A 326 9.91 -0.11 13.45
N ARG A 327 9.09 0.15 14.47
CA ARG A 327 9.56 0.70 15.74
C ARG A 327 10.48 -0.28 16.48
N LEU A 328 10.19 -1.58 16.41
CA LEU A 328 11.03 -2.65 16.94
C LEU A 328 12.42 -2.63 16.29
N VAL A 329 12.50 -2.51 14.96
CA VAL A 329 13.76 -2.39 14.22
C VAL A 329 14.54 -1.14 14.64
N ASP A 330 13.88 0.02 14.65
CA ASP A 330 14.53 1.29 15.00
C ASP A 330 15.13 1.23 16.43
N LYS A 331 14.37 0.67 17.39
CA LYS A 331 14.81 0.54 18.78
C LYS A 331 15.88 -0.54 18.96
N ALA A 332 15.79 -1.67 18.26
CA ALA A 332 16.85 -2.68 18.26
C ALA A 332 18.19 -2.07 17.82
N LYS A 333 18.18 -1.32 16.72
CA LYS A 333 19.38 -0.68 16.16
C LYS A 333 19.94 0.39 17.08
N ALA A 334 19.10 1.36 17.47
CA ALA A 334 19.54 2.52 18.25
C ALA A 334 19.97 2.16 19.67
N SER A 335 19.24 1.26 20.34
CA SER A 335 19.46 0.96 21.76
C SER A 335 20.49 -0.15 22.00
N PHE A 336 20.81 -0.98 21.01
CA PHE A 336 21.66 -2.15 21.21
C PHE A 336 22.68 -2.37 20.08
N VAL A 337 22.25 -2.55 18.82
CA VAL A 337 23.16 -2.94 17.72
C VAL A 337 24.28 -1.92 17.52
N ASN A 338 23.93 -0.63 17.45
CA ASN A 338 24.92 0.42 17.23
C ASN A 338 25.94 0.50 18.37
N ILE A 339 25.51 0.22 19.61
CA ILE A 339 26.38 0.20 20.79
C ILE A 339 27.36 -0.98 20.71
N ILE A 340 26.87 -2.21 20.51
CA ILE A 340 27.75 -3.39 20.46
C ILE A 340 28.68 -3.41 19.24
N ASN A 341 28.27 -2.79 18.14
CA ASN A 341 29.12 -2.55 16.97
C ASN A 341 30.17 -1.47 17.23
N GLY A 342 29.77 -0.36 17.87
CA GLY A 342 30.69 0.72 18.23
C GLY A 342 31.79 0.26 19.19
N LEU A 343 31.48 -0.68 20.08
CA LEU A 343 32.41 -1.26 21.05
C LEU A 343 33.17 -2.50 20.50
N HIS A 344 33.36 -2.63 19.18
CA HIS A 344 33.90 -3.85 18.57
C HIS A 344 35.35 -4.19 18.96
N THR A 345 36.11 -3.22 19.46
CA THR A 345 37.48 -3.36 19.97
C THR A 345 37.54 -3.66 21.47
N GLU A 346 36.43 -3.50 22.20
CA GLU A 346 36.37 -3.67 23.64
C GLU A 346 36.26 -5.13 24.08
N ALA A 347 36.63 -5.40 25.33
CA ALA A 347 36.44 -6.71 25.95
C ALA A 347 34.95 -7.09 26.00
N ALA A 348 34.64 -8.40 25.90
CA ALA A 348 33.27 -8.90 25.83
C ALA A 348 32.36 -8.46 26.99
N SER A 349 32.93 -8.35 28.21
CA SER A 349 32.22 -7.88 29.41
C SER A 349 31.72 -6.44 29.32
N VAL A 350 32.43 -5.59 28.57
CA VAL A 350 32.07 -4.20 28.30
C VAL A 350 31.18 -4.14 27.07
N ARG A 351 31.65 -4.71 25.95
CA ARG A 351 30.99 -4.67 24.64
C ARG A 351 29.55 -5.16 24.70
N PHE A 352 29.29 -6.28 25.36
CA PHE A 352 27.97 -6.92 25.37
C PHE A 352 27.15 -6.61 26.62
N LYS A 353 27.58 -5.65 27.45
CA LYS A 353 26.90 -5.30 28.71
C LYS A 353 25.44 -4.90 28.49
N CYS A 354 25.15 -4.10 27.45
CA CYS A 354 23.80 -3.59 27.19
C CYS A 354 22.80 -4.68 26.75
N ILE A 355 23.27 -5.82 26.24
CA ILE A 355 22.41 -6.94 25.82
C ILE A 355 22.30 -8.04 26.88
N GLN A 356 23.08 -8.00 27.96
CA GLN A 356 23.00 -8.99 29.06
C GLN A 356 21.60 -9.10 29.69
N PRO A 357 20.86 -8.00 29.93
CA PRO A 357 19.54 -8.07 30.55
C PRO A 357 18.44 -8.66 29.66
N LEU A 358 18.69 -8.81 28.35
CA LEU A 358 17.69 -9.27 27.40
C LEU A 358 17.36 -10.76 27.57
N THR A 359 16.13 -11.18 27.29
CA THR A 359 15.74 -12.60 27.23
C THR A 359 16.18 -13.25 25.90
N ALA A 360 15.94 -14.56 25.75
CA ALA A 360 16.25 -15.23 24.48
C ALA A 360 15.37 -14.72 23.33
N GLU A 361 14.08 -14.48 23.59
CA GLU A 361 13.12 -13.92 22.63
C GLU A 361 13.49 -12.49 22.24
N GLU A 362 13.88 -11.67 23.21
CA GLU A 362 14.36 -10.30 22.96
C GLU A 362 15.65 -10.29 22.12
N LEU A 363 16.58 -11.22 22.38
CA LEU A 363 17.80 -11.37 21.57
C LEU A 363 17.51 -11.93 20.17
N TYR A 364 16.52 -12.80 20.03
CA TYR A 364 16.05 -13.28 18.73
C TYR A 364 15.51 -12.12 17.89
N TYR A 365 14.64 -11.28 18.47
CA TYR A 365 14.14 -10.11 17.77
C TYR A 365 15.22 -9.08 17.50
N LEU A 366 16.23 -8.95 18.36
CA LEU A 366 17.41 -8.13 18.12
C LEU A 366 18.20 -8.65 16.90
N ALA A 367 18.39 -9.96 16.81
CA ALA A 367 19.04 -10.61 15.66
C ALA A 367 18.31 -10.30 14.35
N VAL A 368 17.03 -10.66 14.22
CA VAL A 368 16.28 -10.48 12.95
C VAL A 368 16.02 -9.01 12.60
N SER A 369 16.01 -8.11 13.59
CA SER A 369 15.87 -6.67 13.37
C SER A 369 17.16 -5.96 12.93
N SER A 370 18.27 -6.68 12.95
CA SER A 370 19.60 -6.13 12.70
C SER A 370 20.21 -6.50 11.35
N ASP A 371 19.43 -7.16 10.49
CA ASP A 371 19.81 -7.51 9.11
C ASP A 371 20.40 -6.28 8.38
N GLY A 372 21.54 -6.51 7.71
CA GLY A 372 22.34 -5.49 7.03
C GLY A 372 23.05 -4.46 7.92
N SER A 373 22.95 -4.54 9.26
CA SER A 373 23.54 -3.53 10.16
C SER A 373 24.39 -4.07 11.30
N ILE A 374 24.17 -5.32 11.73
CA ILE A 374 25.02 -5.94 12.76
C ILE A 374 26.34 -6.41 12.17
N TYR A 375 27.45 -6.17 12.87
CA TYR A 375 28.74 -6.73 12.48
C TYR A 375 28.76 -8.23 12.72
N THR A 376 29.46 -8.98 11.85
CA THR A 376 29.68 -10.42 12.02
C THR A 376 30.16 -10.76 13.43
N SER A 377 31.14 -10.00 13.93
CA SER A 377 31.67 -10.19 15.29
C SER A 377 30.64 -9.93 16.39
N SER A 378 29.72 -8.97 16.20
CA SER A 378 28.66 -8.66 17.18
C SER A 378 27.61 -9.77 17.23
N PHE A 379 27.24 -10.33 16.08
CA PHE A 379 26.29 -11.43 15.99
C PHE A 379 26.89 -12.72 16.58
N VAL A 380 28.05 -13.13 16.06
CA VAL A 380 28.68 -14.44 16.36
C VAL A 380 29.25 -14.51 17.78
N LYS A 381 29.79 -13.40 18.32
CA LYS A 381 30.40 -13.39 19.68
C LYS A 381 29.47 -12.87 20.77
N GLY A 382 28.34 -12.27 20.40
CA GLY A 382 27.45 -11.58 21.32
C GLY A 382 26.02 -12.10 21.27
N VAL A 383 25.25 -11.63 20.28
CA VAL A 383 23.80 -11.84 20.22
C VAL A 383 23.42 -13.32 20.14
N PHE A 384 23.96 -14.05 19.16
CA PHE A 384 23.64 -15.47 18.94
C PHE A 384 24.04 -16.37 20.13
N PRO A 385 25.28 -16.36 20.64
CA PRO A 385 25.66 -17.25 21.74
C PRO A 385 24.92 -16.92 23.05
N LEU A 386 24.65 -15.64 23.33
CA LEU A 386 23.89 -15.24 24.51
C LEU A 386 22.42 -15.69 24.41
N MET A 387 21.82 -15.57 23.22
CA MET A 387 20.46 -16.04 22.95
C MET A 387 20.36 -17.55 23.17
N MET A 388 21.26 -18.32 22.56
CA MET A 388 21.28 -19.78 22.69
C MET A 388 21.52 -20.21 24.15
N LYS A 389 22.43 -19.54 24.86
CA LYS A 389 22.67 -19.81 26.29
C LYS A 389 21.42 -19.56 27.13
N LYS A 390 20.67 -18.48 26.89
CA LYS A 390 19.48 -18.12 27.66
C LYS A 390 18.30 -19.06 27.44
N ILE A 391 18.20 -19.68 26.27
CA ILE A 391 17.22 -20.75 26.00
C ILE A 391 17.78 -22.15 26.30
N ASN A 392 18.90 -22.25 27.01
CA ASN A 392 19.55 -23.52 27.35
C ASN A 392 19.81 -24.42 26.13
N TYR A 393 20.24 -23.81 25.02
CA TYR A 393 20.49 -24.47 23.74
C TYR A 393 19.31 -25.30 23.23
N ARG A 394 18.08 -24.78 23.40
CA ARG A 394 16.84 -25.34 22.85
C ARG A 394 16.26 -24.44 21.76
N GLY A 395 16.87 -24.47 20.58
CA GLY A 395 16.44 -23.67 19.43
C GLY A 395 15.02 -24.01 18.96
N ASP A 396 14.61 -25.27 19.09
CA ASP A 396 13.25 -25.75 18.86
C ASP A 396 12.23 -25.02 19.75
N SER A 397 12.54 -24.94 21.04
CA SER A 397 11.68 -24.31 22.04
C SER A 397 11.61 -22.80 21.85
N LEU A 398 12.72 -22.16 21.44
CA LEU A 398 12.74 -20.73 21.10
C LEU A 398 11.72 -20.41 19.99
N LEU A 399 11.74 -21.17 18.88
CA LEU A 399 10.82 -20.93 17.78
C LEU A 399 9.36 -21.16 18.17
N MET A 400 9.08 -22.12 19.06
CA MET A 400 7.73 -22.34 19.59
C MET A 400 7.23 -21.14 20.41
N LEU A 401 8.07 -20.58 21.29
CA LEU A 401 7.73 -19.39 22.08
C LEU A 401 7.45 -18.18 21.20
N LEU A 402 8.13 -18.10 20.06
CA LEU A 402 8.00 -17.01 19.09
C LEU A 402 6.91 -17.25 18.04
N HIS A 403 6.14 -18.34 18.15
CA HIS A 403 5.15 -18.72 17.14
C HIS A 403 5.71 -18.83 15.71
N PHE A 404 7.01 -19.17 15.59
CA PHE A 404 7.78 -19.15 14.35
C PHE A 404 7.80 -17.78 13.64
N ASP A 405 7.55 -16.69 14.36
CA ASP A 405 7.61 -15.35 13.77
C ASP A 405 9.02 -15.05 13.25
N LYS A 406 9.11 -14.55 12.01
CA LYS A 406 10.38 -14.19 11.33
C LYS A 406 11.42 -15.31 11.25
N TYR A 407 11.02 -16.58 11.38
CA TYR A 407 11.96 -17.71 11.40
C TYR A 407 12.81 -17.81 10.12
N ARG A 408 12.26 -17.44 8.96
CA ARG A 408 13.02 -17.41 7.70
C ARG A 408 14.17 -16.40 7.75
N LYS A 409 13.88 -15.19 8.23
CA LYS A 409 14.89 -14.14 8.42
C LYS A 409 15.96 -14.57 9.43
N PHE A 410 15.56 -15.26 10.50
CA PHE A 410 16.53 -15.79 11.47
C PHE A 410 17.42 -16.89 10.88
N ILE A 411 16.86 -17.80 10.07
CA ILE A 411 17.64 -18.82 9.35
C ILE A 411 18.60 -18.16 8.37
N LYS A 412 18.17 -17.16 7.60
CA LYS A 412 19.04 -16.35 6.73
C LYS A 412 20.22 -15.75 7.49
N MET A 413 19.94 -15.05 8.59
CA MET A 413 20.98 -14.45 9.42
C MET A 413 21.96 -15.52 9.94
N SER A 414 21.43 -16.66 10.42
CA SER A 414 22.26 -17.75 10.93
C SER A 414 23.09 -18.44 9.83
N ALA A 415 22.57 -18.55 8.61
CA ALA A 415 23.29 -19.07 7.47
C ALA A 415 24.44 -18.13 7.07
N GLY A 416 24.14 -16.85 6.85
CA GLY A 416 25.14 -15.85 6.44
C GLY A 416 26.25 -15.60 7.47
N PHE A 417 26.00 -15.87 8.75
CA PHE A 417 27.00 -15.80 9.81
C PHE A 417 27.59 -17.16 10.22
N ASN A 418 27.31 -18.23 9.48
CA ASN A 418 27.81 -19.59 9.72
C ASN A 418 27.47 -20.16 11.11
N THR A 419 26.32 -19.79 11.68
CA THR A 419 25.82 -20.32 12.96
C THR A 419 24.61 -21.24 12.79
N LEU A 420 24.11 -21.44 11.57
CA LEU A 420 22.94 -22.26 11.30
C LEU A 420 23.14 -23.72 11.72
N SER A 421 24.30 -24.31 11.47
CA SER A 421 24.59 -25.68 11.91
C SER A 421 24.46 -25.82 13.42
N THR A 422 25.06 -24.92 14.20
CA THR A 422 24.93 -24.88 15.66
C THR A 422 23.48 -24.74 16.11
N PHE A 423 22.70 -23.90 15.43
CA PHE A 423 21.28 -23.74 15.73
C PHE A 423 20.48 -25.03 15.46
N LEU A 424 20.62 -25.63 14.28
CA LEU A 424 19.90 -26.85 13.91
C LEU A 424 20.29 -28.04 14.79
N SER A 425 21.57 -28.17 15.15
CA SER A 425 22.05 -29.22 16.06
C SER A 425 21.52 -29.08 17.49
N SER A 426 20.95 -27.93 17.85
CA SER A 426 20.32 -27.72 19.17
C SER A 426 18.92 -28.35 19.28
N PHE A 427 18.37 -28.86 18.18
CA PHE A 427 17.05 -29.49 18.15
C PHE A 427 17.14 -30.93 18.67
N PRO A 428 16.09 -31.45 19.32
CA PRO A 428 16.02 -32.85 19.71
C PRO A 428 16.25 -33.78 18.52
N GLN A 429 17.08 -34.79 18.72
CA GLN A 429 17.31 -35.83 17.73
C GLN A 429 16.08 -36.75 17.63
N PRO A 430 15.78 -37.29 16.44
CA PRO A 430 14.69 -38.24 16.27
C PRO A 430 14.91 -39.48 17.15
N GLN A 431 13.83 -40.05 17.70
CA GLN A 431 13.92 -41.20 18.59
C GLN A 431 14.14 -42.50 17.82
N ASN A 432 13.60 -42.60 16.60
CA ASN A 432 13.73 -43.79 15.75
C ASN A 432 14.55 -43.48 14.48
N PRO A 433 15.41 -44.43 14.04
CA PRO A 433 16.10 -44.31 12.76
C PRO A 433 15.12 -44.17 11.58
N GLY A 434 15.35 -43.18 10.72
CA GLY A 434 14.52 -42.91 9.53
C GLY A 434 13.37 -41.93 9.75
N GLU A 435 13.14 -41.44 10.97
CA GLU A 435 12.18 -40.36 11.21
C GLU A 435 12.75 -38.99 10.84
N GLU A 436 11.93 -38.17 10.18
CA GLU A 436 12.26 -36.77 9.87
C GLU A 436 12.35 -35.96 11.18
N SER A 437 13.54 -35.41 11.43
CA SER A 437 13.85 -34.56 12.58
C SER A 437 13.11 -33.23 12.53
N TYR A 438 12.99 -32.54 13.68
CA TYR A 438 12.40 -31.20 13.72
C TYR A 438 13.22 -30.17 12.94
N ALA A 439 14.54 -30.33 12.89
CA ALA A 439 15.42 -29.49 12.08
C ALA A 439 15.14 -29.68 10.57
N GLU A 440 14.96 -30.91 10.10
CA GLU A 440 14.57 -31.19 8.71
C GLU A 440 13.19 -30.62 8.38
N LYS A 441 12.21 -30.79 9.28
CA LYS A 441 10.86 -30.20 9.15
C LYS A 441 10.93 -28.68 9.05
N LEU A 442 11.73 -28.03 9.90
CA LEU A 442 11.95 -26.59 9.87
C LEU A 442 12.54 -26.16 8.52
N MET A 443 13.56 -26.85 8.02
CA MET A 443 14.21 -26.50 6.76
C MET A 443 13.31 -26.77 5.53
N LYS A 444 12.42 -27.76 5.62
CA LYS A 444 11.37 -27.99 4.63
C LYS A 444 10.31 -26.89 4.65
N ALA A 445 9.90 -26.43 5.83
CA ALA A 445 9.03 -25.26 5.98
C ALA A 445 9.73 -23.99 5.46
N PHE A 446 11.02 -23.83 5.75
CA PHE A 446 11.87 -22.71 5.33
C PHE A 446 11.94 -22.51 3.82
N VAL A 447 11.67 -23.52 2.99
CA VAL A 447 11.56 -23.34 1.54
C VAL A 447 10.14 -23.57 1.00
N GLY A 448 9.18 -23.92 1.87
CA GLY A 448 7.82 -24.25 1.47
C GLY A 448 6.85 -23.08 1.54
N LYS A 449 5.79 -23.16 0.72
CA LYS A 449 4.62 -22.25 0.71
C LYS A 449 4.94 -20.75 0.49
N LEU A 450 6.07 -20.44 -0.13
CA LEU A 450 6.50 -19.07 -0.45
C LEU A 450 5.46 -18.31 -1.30
N GLU A 451 4.68 -19.03 -2.11
CA GLU A 451 3.64 -18.45 -2.96
C GLU A 451 2.41 -17.93 -2.20
N GLN A 452 2.29 -18.26 -0.92
CA GLN A 452 1.17 -17.86 -0.06
C GLN A 452 1.44 -16.53 0.67
N GLY A 453 2.68 -16.03 0.65
CA GLY A 453 3.03 -14.75 1.26
C GLY A 453 2.51 -13.55 0.46
N ASP A 454 2.33 -12.41 1.14
CA ASP A 454 1.88 -11.17 0.49
C ASP A 454 2.96 -10.51 -0.39
N GLY A 455 4.24 -10.86 -0.18
CA GLY A 455 5.39 -10.30 -0.91
C GLY A 455 6.37 -11.36 -1.41
N LEU A 456 7.57 -10.91 -1.77
CA LEU A 456 8.68 -11.76 -2.24
C LEU A 456 9.78 -11.97 -1.20
N GLU A 457 9.73 -11.23 -0.08
CA GLU A 457 10.76 -11.23 0.98
C GLU A 457 11.13 -12.63 1.44
N ASP A 458 10.13 -13.49 1.71
CA ASP A 458 10.37 -14.89 2.11
C ASP A 458 11.18 -15.68 1.08
N GLY A 459 10.94 -15.43 -0.21
CA GLY A 459 11.69 -16.07 -1.29
C GLY A 459 13.10 -15.50 -1.43
N VAL A 460 13.28 -14.20 -1.18
CA VAL A 460 14.60 -13.55 -1.11
C VAL A 460 15.41 -14.09 0.06
N ASP A 461 14.82 -14.21 1.25
CA ASP A 461 15.50 -14.77 2.42
C ASP A 461 15.98 -16.21 2.16
N VAL A 462 15.19 -17.02 1.42
CA VAL A 462 15.57 -18.37 1.00
C VAL A 462 16.71 -18.36 -0.02
N ALA A 463 16.66 -17.46 -1.01
CA ALA A 463 17.70 -17.32 -2.01
C ALA A 463 19.04 -16.90 -1.38
N ASP A 464 19.02 -15.85 -0.56
CA ASP A 464 20.20 -15.29 0.11
C ASP A 464 20.90 -16.32 1.02
N SER A 465 20.12 -17.21 1.65
CA SER A 465 20.65 -18.24 2.53
C SER A 465 21.40 -19.35 1.79
N TYR A 466 21.04 -19.61 0.53
CA TYR A 466 21.47 -20.84 -0.15
C TYR A 466 22.97 -20.90 -0.37
N ALA A 467 23.60 -19.80 -0.80
CA ALA A 467 25.04 -19.75 -1.05
C ALA A 467 25.85 -20.16 0.19
N SER A 468 25.50 -19.58 1.34
CA SER A 468 26.18 -19.88 2.61
C SER A 468 25.93 -21.32 3.05
N ILE A 469 24.73 -21.86 2.82
CA ILE A 469 24.39 -23.26 3.17
C ILE A 469 25.07 -24.25 2.22
N GLU A 470 25.19 -23.94 0.94
CA GLU A 470 25.90 -24.76 -0.05
C GLU A 470 27.38 -24.89 0.31
N GLU A 471 28.01 -23.77 0.68
CA GLU A 471 29.42 -23.75 1.09
C GLU A 471 29.66 -24.47 2.42
N SER A 472 28.77 -24.31 3.40
CA SER A 472 29.00 -24.75 4.79
C SER A 472 28.28 -26.05 5.20
N ILE A 473 27.17 -26.42 4.56
CA ILE A 473 26.30 -27.57 4.93
C ILE A 473 25.75 -28.25 3.66
N LYS A 474 26.62 -28.78 2.81
CA LYS A 474 26.27 -29.42 1.52
C LYS A 474 25.05 -30.36 1.54
N PRO A 475 24.91 -31.30 2.51
CA PRO A 475 23.73 -32.17 2.54
C PRO A 475 22.41 -31.39 2.69
N LEU A 476 22.42 -30.29 3.44
CA LEU A 476 21.26 -29.44 3.63
C LEU A 476 20.93 -28.65 2.36
N ALA A 477 21.93 -28.14 1.64
CA ALA A 477 21.73 -27.46 0.36
C ALA A 477 21.09 -28.37 -0.70
N VAL A 478 21.53 -29.63 -0.78
CA VAL A 478 20.92 -30.65 -1.66
C VAL A 478 19.46 -30.87 -1.30
N GLN A 479 19.15 -31.01 0.00
CA GLN A 479 17.77 -31.19 0.45
C GLN A 479 16.90 -29.94 0.20
N MET A 480 17.46 -28.73 0.33
CA MET A 480 16.77 -27.49 -0.01
C MET A 480 16.40 -27.42 -1.49
N LEU A 481 17.32 -27.79 -2.39
CA LEU A 481 17.05 -27.85 -3.83
C LEU A 481 15.92 -28.84 -4.12
N LYS A 482 15.97 -30.05 -3.56
CA LYS A 482 14.90 -31.04 -3.69
C LYS A 482 13.55 -30.50 -3.22
N ASN A 483 13.52 -29.84 -2.07
CA ASN A 483 12.28 -29.26 -1.53
C ASN A 483 11.74 -28.12 -2.43
N VAL A 484 12.60 -27.35 -3.11
CA VAL A 484 12.19 -26.33 -4.10
C VAL A 484 11.55 -27.01 -5.32
N GLU A 485 12.14 -28.10 -5.82
CA GLU A 485 11.57 -28.88 -6.92
C GLU A 485 10.22 -29.51 -6.57
N ASP A 486 10.10 -30.09 -5.37
CA ASP A 486 8.84 -30.64 -4.85
C ASP A 486 7.74 -29.57 -4.77
N ASN A 487 8.08 -28.35 -4.34
CA ASN A 487 7.14 -27.24 -4.30
C ASN A 487 6.76 -26.73 -5.69
N TYR A 488 7.70 -26.72 -6.65
CA TYR A 488 7.39 -26.40 -8.04
C TYR A 488 6.36 -27.37 -8.61
N GLU A 489 6.58 -28.68 -8.46
CA GLU A 489 5.66 -29.71 -8.97
C GLU A 489 4.30 -29.66 -8.27
N ARG A 490 4.25 -29.38 -6.95
CA ARG A 490 2.98 -29.12 -6.24
C ARG A 490 2.21 -27.97 -6.87
N ASN A 491 2.86 -26.84 -7.14
CA ASN A 491 2.21 -25.66 -7.71
C ASN A 491 1.80 -25.87 -9.17
N LYS A 492 2.60 -26.60 -9.94
CA LYS A 492 2.27 -27.01 -11.30
C LYS A 492 1.02 -27.89 -11.34
N LYS A 493 0.94 -28.91 -10.47
CA LYS A 493 -0.26 -29.76 -10.31
C LYS A 493 -1.49 -28.96 -9.89
N ALA A 494 -1.31 -27.92 -9.08
CA ALA A 494 -2.39 -27.03 -8.63
C ALA A 494 -2.72 -25.89 -9.62
N GLY A 495 -2.01 -25.76 -10.75
CA GLY A 495 -2.18 -24.65 -11.69
C GLY A 495 -1.81 -23.27 -11.11
N ASN A 496 -1.03 -23.22 -10.03
CA ASN A 496 -0.66 -21.98 -9.36
C ASN A 496 0.53 -21.31 -10.06
N LYS A 497 0.22 -20.41 -10.99
CA LYS A 497 1.21 -19.66 -11.79
C LYS A 497 2.22 -18.89 -10.93
N ARG A 498 1.77 -18.28 -9.83
CA ARG A 498 2.65 -17.52 -8.92
C ARG A 498 3.69 -18.46 -8.28
N GLY A 499 3.23 -19.60 -7.77
CA GLY A 499 4.13 -20.59 -7.19
C GLY A 499 5.11 -21.17 -8.21
N MET A 500 4.63 -21.52 -9.41
CA MET A 500 5.51 -21.99 -10.49
C MET A 500 6.62 -20.98 -10.80
N ALA A 501 6.30 -19.70 -10.90
CA ALA A 501 7.29 -18.65 -11.16
C ALA A 501 8.33 -18.56 -10.03
N ILE A 502 7.90 -18.49 -8.77
CA ILE A 502 8.78 -18.38 -7.60
C ILE A 502 9.75 -19.58 -7.53
N TYR A 503 9.23 -20.80 -7.56
CA TYR A 503 10.08 -21.99 -7.41
C TYR A 503 10.93 -22.27 -8.64
N ASN A 504 10.50 -21.89 -9.85
CA ASN A 504 11.36 -21.97 -11.02
C ASN A 504 12.55 -21.01 -10.92
N ILE A 505 12.34 -19.79 -10.44
CA ILE A 505 13.44 -18.83 -10.20
C ILE A 505 14.41 -19.41 -9.16
N LEU A 506 13.89 -19.84 -8.00
CA LEU A 506 14.73 -20.41 -6.93
C LEU A 506 15.51 -21.65 -7.40
N ARG A 507 14.87 -22.54 -8.17
CA ARG A 507 15.52 -23.72 -8.74
C ARG A 507 16.70 -23.34 -9.63
N ASN A 508 16.50 -22.40 -10.55
CA ASN A 508 17.57 -21.97 -11.45
C ASN A 508 18.69 -21.25 -10.69
N LEU A 509 18.35 -20.42 -9.69
CA LEU A 509 19.35 -19.82 -8.81
C LEU A 509 20.16 -20.89 -8.09
N PHE A 510 19.52 -21.86 -7.44
CA PHE A 510 20.23 -22.89 -6.68
C PHE A 510 21.12 -23.76 -7.57
N LEU A 511 20.63 -24.18 -8.73
CA LEU A 511 21.43 -24.93 -9.70
C LEU A 511 22.62 -24.11 -10.22
N SER A 512 22.49 -22.80 -10.37
CA SER A 512 23.58 -21.93 -10.82
C SER A 512 24.67 -21.67 -9.77
N ALA A 513 24.43 -22.00 -8.50
CA ALA A 513 25.45 -21.88 -7.46
C ALA A 513 26.58 -22.91 -7.66
N ASP A 514 26.24 -24.10 -8.19
CA ASP A 514 27.21 -25.08 -8.62
C ASP A 514 27.54 -24.90 -10.11
N THR A 515 28.73 -24.36 -10.38
CA THR A 515 29.25 -24.10 -11.73
C THR A 515 29.26 -25.36 -12.62
N ALA A 516 29.31 -26.57 -12.05
CA ALA A 516 29.24 -27.81 -12.81
C ALA A 516 27.88 -28.05 -13.48
N ASN A 517 26.82 -27.34 -13.07
CA ASN A 517 25.50 -27.44 -13.71
C ASN A 517 25.37 -26.59 -14.99
N HIS A 518 26.34 -25.70 -15.28
CA HIS A 518 26.38 -24.89 -16.50
C HIS A 518 25.07 -24.09 -16.76
N VAL A 519 24.42 -23.60 -15.70
CA VAL A 519 23.16 -22.85 -15.81
C VAL A 519 23.43 -21.39 -16.17
N ASP A 520 22.97 -20.99 -17.36
CA ASP A 520 23.02 -19.59 -17.82
C ASP A 520 21.80 -18.80 -17.31
N LEU A 521 21.93 -18.17 -16.15
CA LEU A 521 20.88 -17.32 -15.56
C LEU A 521 20.50 -16.14 -16.47
N THR A 522 21.43 -15.62 -17.27
CA THR A 522 21.14 -14.50 -18.18
C THR A 522 20.22 -14.95 -19.30
N LYS A 523 20.44 -16.14 -19.86
CA LYS A 523 19.54 -16.72 -20.84
C LYS A 523 18.18 -17.11 -20.26
N VAL A 524 18.15 -17.65 -19.03
CA VAL A 524 16.91 -18.19 -18.44
C VAL A 524 16.05 -17.11 -17.79
N LEU A 525 16.64 -16.14 -17.10
CA LEU A 525 15.96 -15.13 -16.29
C LEU A 525 16.24 -13.69 -16.72
N GLY A 526 17.15 -13.45 -17.67
CA GLY A 526 17.51 -12.10 -18.11
C GLY A 526 18.36 -11.32 -17.10
N ILE A 527 18.96 -12.00 -16.12
CA ILE A 527 19.77 -11.38 -15.06
C ILE A 527 21.25 -11.77 -15.19
N PRO A 528 22.21 -10.91 -14.79
CA PRO A 528 23.61 -11.28 -14.73
C PRO A 528 23.85 -12.50 -13.80
N PRO A 529 24.95 -13.25 -13.96
CA PRO A 529 25.36 -14.26 -12.98
C PRO A 529 25.45 -13.64 -11.57
N ILE A 530 24.96 -14.38 -10.57
CA ILE A 530 24.84 -13.88 -9.17
C ILE A 530 25.94 -14.46 -8.27
N TYR A 531 26.33 -15.73 -8.47
CA TYR A 531 27.33 -16.40 -7.63
C TYR A 531 28.77 -16.28 -8.16
N GLU A 532 28.93 -15.85 -9.42
CA GLU A 532 30.23 -15.62 -10.03
C GLU A 532 30.23 -14.32 -10.83
N MET A 533 31.40 -13.69 -10.93
CA MET A 533 31.61 -12.62 -11.90
C MET A 533 32.48 -13.13 -13.05
N PRO A 534 31.95 -13.18 -14.29
CA PRO A 534 32.75 -13.57 -15.44
C PRO A 534 33.97 -12.65 -15.61
N TYR A 535 35.13 -13.22 -15.92
CA TYR A 535 36.37 -12.44 -16.14
C TYR A 535 36.19 -11.30 -17.16
N LYS A 536 35.41 -11.55 -18.23
CA LYS A 536 35.08 -10.53 -19.24
C LYS A 536 34.35 -9.31 -18.68
N SER A 537 33.63 -9.46 -17.57
CA SER A 537 32.95 -8.37 -16.88
C SER A 537 33.88 -7.58 -15.94
N LEU A 538 35.05 -8.14 -15.62
CA LEU A 538 36.04 -7.55 -14.71
C LEU A 538 37.13 -6.74 -15.42
N VAL A 539 37.38 -7.04 -16.69
CA VAL A 539 38.47 -6.42 -17.44
C VAL A 539 38.09 -5.04 -17.96
N ASN A 540 39.03 -4.10 -17.86
CA ASN A 540 38.94 -2.81 -18.53
C ASN A 540 39.20 -2.95 -20.05
N LYS A 541 39.18 -1.82 -20.79
CA LYS A 541 39.44 -1.78 -22.24
C LYS A 541 40.80 -2.36 -22.66
N ASN A 542 41.74 -2.47 -21.72
CA ASN A 542 43.09 -3.00 -21.94
C ASN A 542 43.23 -4.47 -21.50
N GLY A 543 42.13 -5.16 -21.15
CA GLY A 543 42.17 -6.54 -20.66
C GLY A 543 42.66 -6.72 -19.23
N GLN A 544 42.73 -5.63 -18.44
CA GLN A 544 43.27 -5.66 -17.08
C GLN A 544 42.13 -5.66 -16.04
N VAL A 545 42.26 -6.49 -15.01
CA VAL A 545 41.41 -6.38 -13.81
C VAL A 545 42.09 -5.43 -12.83
N VAL A 546 41.39 -4.36 -12.45
CA VAL A 546 41.89 -3.36 -11.50
C VAL A 546 41.11 -3.47 -10.21
N MET A 547 41.78 -3.76 -9.10
CA MET A 547 41.18 -3.79 -7.77
C MET A 547 41.74 -2.63 -6.94
N GLN A 548 40.84 -1.82 -6.37
CA GLN A 548 41.20 -0.76 -5.41
C GLN A 548 40.72 -1.18 -4.04
N VAL A 549 41.66 -1.43 -3.12
CA VAL A 549 41.35 -1.86 -1.75
C VAL A 549 41.64 -0.70 -0.80
N PHE A 550 40.61 -0.27 -0.07
CA PHE A 550 40.71 0.79 0.92
C PHE A 550 40.76 0.20 2.32
N PHE A 551 41.60 0.77 3.17
CA PHE A 551 41.71 0.41 4.58
C PHE A 551 41.33 1.63 5.42
N TYR A 552 40.72 1.38 6.57
CA TYR A 552 40.45 2.45 7.52
C TYR A 552 41.77 3.07 8.01
N GLY A 553 41.78 4.38 8.26
CA GLY A 553 42.98 5.10 8.72
C GLY A 553 43.31 4.89 10.21
N ASP A 554 42.49 4.11 10.91
CA ASP A 554 42.68 3.79 12.32
C ASP A 554 43.81 2.76 12.53
N LYS A 555 44.13 2.49 13.80
CA LYS A 555 45.25 1.60 14.16
C LYS A 555 45.07 0.19 13.58
N ASP A 556 43.84 -0.30 13.56
CA ASP A 556 43.51 -1.63 13.04
C ASP A 556 43.66 -1.67 11.52
N GLY A 557 43.11 -0.69 10.80
CA GLY A 557 43.25 -0.60 9.35
C GLY A 557 44.70 -0.44 8.90
N GLN A 558 45.53 0.30 9.64
CA GLN A 558 46.98 0.37 9.40
C GLN A 558 47.70 -0.98 9.62
N GLY A 559 47.23 -1.77 10.59
CA GLY A 559 47.74 -3.12 10.84
C GLY A 559 47.33 -4.10 9.74
N ILE A 560 46.05 -4.08 9.36
CA ILE A 560 45.49 -4.92 8.29
C ILE A 560 46.15 -4.57 6.96
N PHE A 561 46.33 -3.29 6.62
CA PHE A 561 47.03 -2.86 5.40
C PHE A 561 48.43 -3.48 5.32
N ARG A 562 49.21 -3.38 6.40
CA ARG A 562 50.56 -3.97 6.47
C ARG A 562 50.54 -5.50 6.38
N GLY A 563 49.51 -6.15 6.90
CA GLY A 563 49.31 -7.60 6.74
C GLY A 563 48.95 -7.98 5.31
N PHE A 564 48.04 -7.22 4.70
CA PHE A 564 47.55 -7.41 3.34
C PHE A 564 48.67 -7.27 2.31
N VAL A 565 49.45 -6.18 2.35
CA VAL A 565 50.61 -6.00 1.43
C VAL A 565 51.60 -7.17 1.54
N ARG A 566 51.83 -7.69 2.74
CA ARG A 566 52.69 -8.85 2.97
C ARG A 566 52.19 -10.13 2.29
N MET A 567 50.88 -10.29 2.06
CA MET A 567 50.34 -11.45 1.34
C MET A 567 50.81 -11.50 -0.14
N PHE A 568 51.19 -10.35 -0.70
CA PHE A 568 51.65 -10.22 -2.08
C PHE A 568 53.18 -10.23 -2.21
N GLN A 569 53.92 -10.39 -1.11
CA GLN A 569 55.39 -10.52 -1.14
C GLN A 569 55.82 -11.93 -1.56
N ASN A 570 55.38 -12.38 -2.74
CA ASN A 570 55.79 -13.64 -3.35
C ASN A 570 56.12 -13.44 -4.83
N ARG A 571 56.75 -14.45 -5.47
CA ARG A 571 57.28 -14.33 -6.84
C ARG A 571 56.22 -14.10 -7.93
N ASN A 572 54.94 -14.30 -7.62
CA ASN A 572 53.86 -14.13 -8.60
C ASN A 572 53.37 -12.68 -8.70
N TRP A 573 53.86 -11.77 -7.85
CA TRP A 573 53.40 -10.38 -7.78
C TRP A 573 54.57 -9.40 -7.86
N GLN A 574 54.31 -8.24 -8.48
CA GLN A 574 55.19 -7.08 -8.43
C GLN A 574 54.52 -6.02 -7.55
N ILE A 575 55.29 -5.43 -6.64
CA ILE A 575 54.81 -4.41 -5.72
C ILE A 575 55.50 -3.09 -6.07
N ASP A 576 54.72 -2.05 -6.31
CA ASP A 576 55.19 -0.68 -6.55
C ASP A 576 54.81 0.22 -5.37
N GLU A 577 55.83 0.58 -4.57
CA GLU A 577 55.72 1.49 -3.42
C GLU A 577 56.27 2.89 -3.72
N SER A 578 56.45 3.25 -5.01
CA SER A 578 56.98 4.56 -5.39
C SER A 578 56.09 5.73 -4.96
N ASN A 579 54.79 5.45 -4.72
CA ASN A 579 53.84 6.43 -4.25
C ASN A 579 53.73 6.43 -2.72
N LYS A 580 53.80 7.62 -2.10
CA LYS A 580 53.72 7.77 -0.64
C LYS A 580 52.32 7.56 -0.04
N GLN A 581 51.28 7.56 -0.88
CA GLN A 581 49.87 7.51 -0.47
C GLN A 581 49.21 6.15 -0.75
N TRP A 582 49.76 5.31 -1.63
CA TRP A 582 49.23 3.98 -1.93
C TRP A 582 50.31 3.04 -2.44
N VAL A 583 50.04 1.74 -2.38
CA VAL A 583 50.87 0.67 -2.95
C VAL A 583 50.10 0.05 -4.10
N LYS A 584 50.79 -0.23 -5.21
CA LYS A 584 50.21 -0.89 -6.39
C LYS A 584 50.72 -2.31 -6.55
#